data_AF-A0A6G4W6U6-F1
#
_entry.id   AF-A0A6G4W6U6-F1
#
_cell.length_a   1.000
_cell.length_b   1.000
_cell.length_c   1.000
_cell.angle_alpha   90.00
_cell.angle_beta   90.00
_cell.angle_gamma   90.00
#
_symmetry.space_group_name_H-M   'P 1'
#
loop_
_entity.id
_entity.type
_entity.pdbx_description
1 polymer ?
#
loop_
_entity_poly.entity_id
_entity_poly.type
_entity_poly.pdbx_seq_one_letter_code
_entity_poly.pdbx_strand_id
1 'polypeptide(L)'
;MTIEQKIRAIMRATGWKQQKLAVTFGVSQSTVNRWLRGAEPEGHRRDAINAAYAEHVKDDAPSTDDKIRGDQEILAMLRRIDGLSTIDIDVAFTVISNALKANRAGSEQADAGDRQEPAIARRESTPSQ
;
A
#
# COMPACT_ATOMS: atom_id res chain seq x y z
N MET A 1 5.41 10.64 2.99
CA MET A 1 5.43 9.29 3.59
C MET A 1 4.78 9.34 4.96
N THR A 2 3.71 8.58 5.17
CA THR A 2 2.95 8.56 6.44
C THR A 2 3.68 7.75 7.51
N ILE A 3 3.29 7.89 8.78
CA ILE A 3 3.88 7.10 9.88
C ILE A 3 3.64 5.61 9.68
N GLU A 4 2.46 5.20 9.22
CA GLU A 4 2.18 3.82 8.85
C GLU A 4 3.21 3.30 7.84
N GLN A 5 3.45 4.05 6.76
CA GLN A 5 4.39 3.65 5.71
C GLN A 5 5.81 3.53 6.27
N LYS A 6 6.24 4.44 7.14
CA LYS A 6 7.55 4.38 7.80
C LYS A 6 7.69 3.14 8.68
N ILE A 7 6.68 2.83 9.49
CA ILE A 7 6.67 1.62 10.34
C ILE A 7 6.75 0.37 9.47
N ARG A 8 5.95 0.26 8.41
CA ARG A 8 6.00 -0.89 7.49
C ARG A 8 7.36 -1.03 6.80
N ALA A 9 7.96 0.08 6.38
CA ALA A 9 9.28 0.07 5.78
C ALA A 9 10.36 -0.41 6.76
N ILE A 10 10.33 0.06 8.01
CA ILE A 10 11.22 -0.43 9.07
C ILE A 10 11.03 -1.94 9.26
N MET A 11 9.79 -2.43 9.33
CA MET A 11 9.51 -3.87 9.48
C MET A 11 10.09 -4.70 8.33
N ARG A 12 10.06 -4.19 7.10
CA ARG A 12 10.64 -4.86 5.94
C ARG A 12 12.16 -4.88 5.98
N ALA A 13 12.79 -3.72 6.17
CA ALA A 13 14.23 -3.59 6.17
C ALA A 13 14.90 -4.40 7.29
N THR A 14 14.23 -4.50 8.45
CA THR A 14 14.79 -5.15 9.65
C THR A 14 14.25 -6.57 9.89
N GLY A 15 13.17 -6.98 9.22
CA GLY A 15 12.41 -8.18 9.55
C GLY A 15 11.66 -8.10 10.88
N TRP A 16 11.55 -6.92 11.50
CA TRP A 16 10.92 -6.79 12.82
C TRP A 16 9.41 -7.00 12.76
N LYS A 17 8.90 -7.74 13.75
CA LYS A 17 7.46 -7.88 14.01
C LYS A 17 6.96 -6.74 14.90
N GLN A 18 5.64 -6.50 14.91
CA GLN A 18 5.00 -5.45 15.73
C GLN A 18 5.41 -5.51 17.22
N GLN A 19 5.59 -6.72 17.76
CA GLN A 19 6.03 -6.91 19.15
C GLN A 19 7.44 -6.34 19.39
N LYS A 20 8.36 -6.50 18.42
CA LYS A 20 9.70 -5.96 18.54
C LYS A 20 9.68 -4.43 18.45
N LEU A 21 8.90 -3.87 17.53
CA LEU A 21 8.68 -2.41 17.44
C LEU A 21 8.09 -1.82 18.73
N ALA A 22 7.13 -2.53 19.33
CA ALA A 22 6.53 -2.14 20.59
C ALA A 22 7.58 -2.01 21.70
N VAL A 23 8.48 -3.01 21.82
CA VAL A 23 9.61 -2.96 22.75
C VAL A 23 10.58 -1.83 22.40
N THR A 24 10.94 -1.67 21.12
CA THR A 24 11.89 -0.64 20.67
C THR A 24 11.39 0.77 20.96
N PHE A 25 10.10 1.04 20.78
CA PHE A 25 9.50 2.36 21.03
C PHE A 25 8.91 2.52 22.43
N GLY A 26 9.06 1.53 23.32
CA GLY A 26 8.53 1.57 24.68
C GLY A 26 7.01 1.71 24.75
N VAL A 27 6.28 1.13 23.79
CA VAL A 27 4.81 1.19 23.72
C VAL A 27 4.19 -0.20 23.69
N SER A 28 2.88 -0.27 23.92
CA SER A 28 2.12 -1.51 23.74
C SER A 28 1.96 -1.87 22.26
N GLN A 29 1.84 -3.17 21.96
CA GLN A 29 1.56 -3.65 20.60
C GLN A 29 0.26 -3.04 20.02
N SER A 30 -0.76 -2.84 20.86
CA SER A 30 -2.01 -2.17 20.47
C SER A 30 -1.79 -0.74 19.96
N THR A 31 -0.80 -0.03 20.51
CA THR A 31 -0.42 1.33 20.09
C THR A 31 0.24 1.30 18.71
N VAL A 32 1.14 0.35 18.48
CA VAL A 32 1.75 0.13 17.16
C VAL A 32 0.68 -0.23 16.12
N ASN A 33 -0.26 -1.12 16.46
CA ASN A 33 -1.38 -1.47 15.59
C ASN A 33 -2.28 -0.26 15.30
N ARG A 34 -2.46 0.65 16.26
CA ARG A 34 -3.22 1.89 16.06
C ARG A 34 -2.52 2.83 15.07
N TRP A 35 -1.20 2.98 15.16
CA TRP A 35 -0.41 3.75 14.18
C TRP A 35 -0.42 3.13 12.79
N LEU A 36 -0.40 1.80 12.71
CA LEU A 36 -0.54 1.06 11.46
C LEU A 36 -1.93 1.16 10.82
N ARG A 37 -2.93 1.71 11.54
CA ARG A 37 -4.27 2.02 11.04
C ARG A 37 -4.45 3.51 10.74
N GLY A 38 -3.36 4.29 10.78
CA GLY A 38 -3.36 5.71 10.44
C GLY A 38 -3.47 6.67 11.63
N ALA A 39 -3.45 6.20 12.88
CA ALA A 39 -3.40 7.11 14.01
C ALA A 39 -2.03 7.78 14.15
N GLU A 40 -2.02 9.05 14.51
CA GLU A 40 -0.78 9.80 14.65
C GLU A 40 -0.12 9.58 16.03
N PRO A 41 1.20 9.26 16.06
CA PRO A 41 1.96 9.24 17.30
C PRO A 41 2.23 10.66 17.81
N GLU A 42 2.32 10.79 19.13
CA GLU A 42 2.78 11.99 19.83
C GLU A 42 4.22 12.36 19.41
N GLY A 43 4.56 13.66 19.43
CA GLY A 43 5.78 14.21 18.86
C GLY A 43 7.05 13.41 19.13
N HIS A 44 7.35 13.11 20.40
CA HIS A 44 8.54 12.32 20.76
C HIS A 44 8.60 10.94 20.08
N ARG A 45 7.46 10.26 19.96
CA ARG A 45 7.38 8.94 19.31
C ARG A 45 7.46 9.06 17.80
N ARG A 46 6.92 10.15 17.23
CA ARG A 46 7.07 10.49 15.81
C ARG A 46 8.54 10.65 15.44
N ASP A 47 9.29 11.39 16.26
CA ASP A 47 10.73 11.57 16.07
C ASP A 47 11.50 10.26 16.18
N ALA A 48 11.17 9.41 17.16
CA ALA A 48 11.78 8.08 17.29
C ALA A 48 11.52 7.20 16.05
N ILE A 49 10.30 7.21 15.50
CA ILE A 49 9.97 6.48 14.27
C ILE A 49 10.73 7.06 13.07
N ASN A 50 10.84 8.39 12.97
CA ASN A 50 11.60 9.03 11.90
C ASN A 50 13.09 8.69 11.97
N ALA A 51 13.66 8.66 13.17
CA ALA A 51 15.05 8.27 13.40
C ALA A 51 15.28 6.80 13.01
N ALA A 52 14.44 5.88 13.50
CA ALA A 52 14.53 4.46 13.16
C ALA A 52 14.35 4.21 11.65
N TYR A 53 13.47 4.97 10.99
CA TYR A 53 13.32 4.92 9.54
C TYR A 53 14.59 5.38 8.82
N ALA A 54 15.16 6.50 9.24
CA ALA A 54 16.40 7.02 8.65
C ALA A 54 17.61 6.11 8.90
N GLU A 55 17.61 5.34 10.00
CA GLU A 55 18.68 4.39 10.32
C GLU A 55 18.58 3.11 9.49
N HIS A 56 17.39 2.50 9.44
CA HIS A 56 17.24 1.16 8.86
C HIS A 56 16.83 1.14 7.39
N VAL A 57 16.24 2.20 6.86
CA VAL A 57 15.68 2.21 5.48
C VAL A 57 16.56 2.98 4.49
N LYS A 58 17.60 3.70 4.94
CA LYS A 58 18.51 4.45 4.04
C LYS A 58 19.29 3.57 3.05
N ASP A 59 19.36 2.25 3.28
CA ASP A 59 20.04 1.29 2.40
C ASP A 59 19.07 0.55 1.45
N ASP A 60 17.74 0.67 1.67
CA ASP A 60 16.71 -0.06 0.92
C ASP A 60 15.67 0.91 0.34
N ALA A 61 16.02 1.57 -0.76
CA ALA A 61 15.03 2.18 -1.65
C ALA A 61 15.32 1.73 -3.10
N PRO A 62 14.34 1.19 -3.85
CA PRO A 62 12.88 1.20 -3.63
C PRO A 62 12.26 -0.20 -3.39
N SER A 63 11.50 -0.33 -2.31
CA SER A 63 10.72 -1.53 -1.95
C SER A 63 9.42 -1.67 -2.79
N THR A 64 9.53 -2.53 -3.80
CA THR A 64 8.67 -3.59 -4.38
C THR A 64 7.28 -3.95 -3.80
N ASP A 65 6.57 -3.07 -3.10
CA ASP A 65 5.19 -3.34 -2.65
C ASP A 65 4.30 -2.10 -2.72
N ASP A 66 4.50 -1.33 -3.78
CA ASP A 66 3.33 -0.79 -4.45
C ASP A 66 3.22 -1.59 -5.75
N LYS A 67 2.01 -1.86 -6.23
CA LYS A 67 1.81 -2.42 -7.58
C LYS A 67 2.81 -1.72 -8.50
N ILE A 68 3.57 -2.44 -9.33
CA ILE A 68 4.56 -1.81 -10.22
C ILE A 68 3.86 -0.63 -10.92
N ARG A 69 4.15 0.60 -10.48
CA ARG A 69 3.28 1.78 -10.71
C ARG A 69 3.94 2.77 -11.66
N GLY A 70 5.24 2.63 -11.89
CA GLY A 70 6.02 3.51 -12.74
C GLY A 70 6.77 2.76 -13.83
N ASP A 71 6.92 3.44 -14.96
CA ASP A 71 7.64 2.99 -16.15
C ASP A 71 9.07 2.53 -15.80
N GLN A 72 9.73 3.23 -14.88
CA GLN A 72 11.09 2.95 -14.44
C GLN A 72 11.23 1.64 -13.65
N GLU A 73 10.22 1.24 -12.87
CA GLU A 73 10.24 -0.02 -12.13
C GLU A 73 10.01 -1.22 -13.04
N ILE A 74 9.16 -1.07 -14.06
CA ILE A 74 8.94 -2.11 -15.09
C ILE A 74 10.25 -2.33 -15.85
N LEU A 75 10.90 -1.25 -16.29
CA LEU A 75 12.19 -1.33 -16.99
C LEU A 75 13.28 -1.95 -16.11
N ALA A 76 13.33 -1.60 -14.82
CA ALA A 76 14.29 -2.19 -13.88
C ALA A 76 14.08 -3.70 -13.69
N MET A 77 12.83 -4.17 -13.63
CA MET A 77 12.54 -5.61 -13.57
C MET A 77 12.89 -6.33 -14.87
N LEU A 78 12.54 -5.78 -16.03
CA LEU A 78 12.84 -6.39 -17.33
C LEU A 78 14.35 -6.51 -17.56
N ARG A 79 15.12 -5.50 -17.15
CA ARG A 79 16.59 -5.53 -17.18
C ARG A 79 17.23 -6.55 -16.26
N ARG A 80 16.49 -7.08 -15.28
CA ARG A 80 16.97 -8.12 -14.34
C ARG A 80 16.85 -9.53 -14.91
N ILE A 81 16.10 -9.71 -16.00
CA ILE A 81 15.93 -11.01 -16.65
C ILE A 81 17.17 -11.29 -17.50
N ASP A 82 17.91 -12.33 -17.12
CA ASP A 82 19.07 -12.79 -17.87
C ASP A 82 18.65 -13.32 -19.24
N GLY A 83 19.35 -12.87 -20.30
CA GLY A 83 19.05 -13.25 -21.69
C GLY A 83 18.07 -12.35 -22.45
N LEU A 84 17.58 -11.26 -21.85
CA LEU A 84 16.77 -10.26 -22.56
C LEU A 84 17.64 -9.17 -23.19
N SER A 85 17.52 -8.95 -24.49
CA SER A 85 18.19 -7.84 -25.17
C SER A 85 17.44 -6.52 -24.95
N THR A 86 18.09 -5.40 -25.21
CA THR A 86 17.46 -4.06 -25.11
C THR A 86 16.23 -3.94 -26.00
N ILE A 87 16.25 -4.58 -27.17
CA ILE A 87 15.12 -4.62 -28.10
C ILE A 87 13.94 -5.40 -27.49
N ASP A 88 14.20 -6.55 -26.87
CA ASP A 88 13.16 -7.37 -26.22
C ASP A 88 12.53 -6.64 -25.03
N ILE A 89 13.35 -5.87 -24.28
CA ILE A 89 12.89 -5.05 -23.16
C ILE A 89 11.92 -3.96 -23.64
N ASP A 90 12.22 -3.28 -24.74
CA ASP A 90 11.37 -2.21 -25.30
C ASP A 90 10.02 -2.75 -25.80
N VAL A 91 10.05 -3.90 -26.48
CA VAL A 91 8.83 -4.59 -26.94
C VAL A 91 7.98 -5.03 -25.74
N ALA A 92 8.59 -5.67 -24.75
CA ALA A 92 7.90 -6.12 -23.55
C ALA A 92 7.30 -4.94 -22.77
N PHE A 93 8.06 -3.86 -22.61
CA PHE A 93 7.62 -2.64 -21.95
C PHE A 93 6.40 -2.01 -22.65
N THR A 94 6.43 -1.94 -23.98
CA THR A 94 5.32 -1.39 -24.78
C THR A 94 4.04 -2.21 -24.60
N VAL A 95 4.13 -3.54 -24.65
CA VAL A 95 2.97 -4.43 -24.49
C VAL A 95 2.39 -4.32 -23.08
N ILE A 96 3.24 -4.35 -22.05
CA ILE A 96 2.83 -4.20 -20.65
C ILE A 96 2.13 -2.86 -20.43
N SER A 97 2.70 -1.76 -20.95
CA SER A 97 2.14 -0.41 -20.81
C SER A 97 0.76 -0.30 -21.46
N ASN A 98 0.58 -0.86 -22.64
CA ASN A 98 -0.71 -0.87 -23.33
C ASN A 98 -1.76 -1.70 -22.57
N ALA A 99 -1.39 -2.88 -22.05
CA ALA A 99 -2.29 -3.74 -21.28
C ALA A 99 -2.71 -3.10 -19.94
N LEU A 100 -1.79 -2.39 -19.27
CA LEU A 100 -2.10 -1.64 -18.04
C LEU A 100 -3.07 -0.49 -18.31
N LYS A 101 -2.87 0.25 -19.42
CA LYS A 101 -3.77 1.33 -19.85
C LYS A 101 -5.18 0.82 -20.15
N ALA A 102 -5.29 -0.31 -20.84
CA ALA A 102 -6.57 -0.94 -21.17
C ALA A 102 -7.33 -1.42 -19.91
N ASN A 103 -6.64 -2.04 -18.95
CA ASN A 103 -7.25 -2.49 -17.69
C ASN A 103 -7.71 -1.33 -16.81
N ARG A 104 -7.00 -0.19 -16.83
CA ARG A 104 -7.40 1.01 -16.09
C ARG A 104 -8.72 1.57 -16.63
N ALA A 105 -8.84 1.69 -17.95
CA ALA A 105 -10.06 2.16 -18.60
C ALA A 105 -11.28 1.25 -18.34
N GLY A 106 -11.08 -0.06 -18.22
CA GLY A 106 -12.16 -1.01 -17.87
C GLY A 106 -12.61 -0.94 -16.41
N SER A 107 -11.73 -0.50 -15.50
CA SER A 107 -12.02 -0.40 -14.07
C SER A 107 -12.89 0.81 -13.72
N GLU A 108 -12.83 1.88 -14.52
CA GLU A 108 -13.66 3.09 -14.37
C GLU A 108 -15.12 2.88 -14.81
N GLN A 109 -15.41 1.79 -15.53
CA GLN A 109 -16.75 1.47 -16.02
C GLN A 109 -17.54 0.53 -15.08
N ALA A 110 -16.86 -0.10 -14.12
CA ALA A 110 -17.48 -1.00 -13.14
C ALA A 110 -18.01 -0.28 -11.88
N ASP A 111 -17.59 0.96 -11.63
CA ASP A 111 -18.00 1.79 -10.49
C ASP A 111 -19.15 2.77 -10.84
N ALA A 112 -20.02 2.39 -11.78
CA ALA A 112 -21.20 3.18 -12.15
C ALA A 112 -22.49 2.35 -12.13
N GLY A 113 -22.46 1.15 -11.55
CA GLY A 113 -23.56 0.18 -11.59
C GLY A 113 -24.20 -0.19 -10.25
N ASP A 114 -23.59 0.13 -9.12
CA ASP A 114 -24.08 -0.30 -7.79
C ASP A 114 -24.63 0.89 -6.98
N ARG A 115 -25.74 1.44 -7.46
CA ARG A 115 -26.62 2.28 -6.64
C ARG A 115 -28.07 1.90 -6.90
N GLN A 116 -28.40 0.64 -6.65
CA GLN A 116 -29.78 0.20 -6.45
C GLN A 116 -30.09 0.24 -4.96
N GLU A 117 -30.55 1.38 -4.46
CA GLU A 117 -31.38 1.42 -3.25
C GLU A 117 -32.84 1.25 -3.69
N PRO A 118 -33.46 0.05 -3.59
CA PRO A 118 -34.91 -0.02 -3.59
C PRO A 118 -35.40 0.53 -2.24
N ALA A 119 -35.97 1.74 -2.29
CA ALA A 119 -36.68 2.34 -1.18
C ALA A 119 -37.74 1.37 -0.64
N ILE A 120 -37.49 0.79 0.53
CA ILE A 120 -38.45 -0.06 1.21
C ILE A 120 -39.58 0.84 1.70
N ALA A 121 -40.73 0.76 1.02
CA ALA A 121 -41.96 1.41 1.44
C ALA A 121 -42.36 0.89 2.83
N ARG A 122 -42.30 1.78 3.82
CA ARG A 122 -42.77 1.58 5.18
C ARG A 122 -44.28 1.28 5.15
N ARG A 123 -44.66 0.00 5.22
CA ARG A 123 -46.03 -0.41 5.50
C ARG A 123 -46.26 -0.28 7.02
N GLU A 124 -46.95 0.78 7.41
CA GLU A 124 -47.60 0.84 8.70
C GLU A 124 -48.71 -0.23 8.71
N SER A 125 -48.58 -1.21 9.58
CA SER A 125 -49.65 -2.16 9.89
C SER A 125 -49.78 -2.16 11.40
N THR A 126 -50.76 -1.40 11.88
CA THR A 126 -51.21 -1.39 13.27
C THR A 126 -51.76 -2.78 13.64
N PRO A 127 -51.33 -3.39 14.76
CA PRO A 127 -51.89 -4.65 15.21
C PRO A 127 -53.27 -4.42 15.88
N SER A 128 -54.18 -5.37 15.63
CA SER A 128 -55.52 -5.44 16.22
C SER A 128 -55.50 -5.66 17.72
N GLN A 129 -56.33 -4.90 18.45
CA GLN A 129 -57.11 -5.33 19.61
C GLN A 129 -58.40 -4.51 19.70
#